data_AF-A0A5M9WQE2-F1
#
_entry.id   AF-A0A5M9WQE2-F1
#
_cell.length_a   1.000
_cell.length_b   1.000
_cell.length_c   1.000
_cell.angle_alpha   90.00
_cell.angle_beta   90.00
_cell.angle_gamma   90.00
#
_symmetry.space_group_name_H-M   'P 1'
#
loop_
_entity.id
_entity.type
_entity.pdbx_description
1 polymer ?
#
loop_
_entity_poly.entity_id
_entity_poly.type
_entity_poly.pdbx_seq_one_letter_code
_entity_poly.pdbx_strand_id
1 'polypeptide(L)'
;MLLISGAIGGALIAILDVRISTFVFNSIFTIPNYTPALGYVIGIGSAFFAATILAFIFGIKEKEKENASNEKAQDNTTTPKKDQMVSSAVVEIFSPLKGEVVPLEKMDDPVFSTGAMGKGIGIEPTEGIVFSPFDGKVVDLFRTKHAIGLASDEGIEILIHIGIDTVKLKGKYFEAHVESGAVVKKGDKLVTFDVQGIKDAGFQTVTPVIIANTSDYLDVLPADSKQTNAGDQILTVIK
;
A
#
# COMPACT_ATOMS: atom_id res chain seq x y z
N MET A 1 28.82 2.53 12.45
CA MET A 1 28.63 3.03 13.83
C MET A 1 27.56 2.21 14.54
N LEU A 2 26.35 2.09 13.98
CA LEU A 2 25.24 1.32 14.56
C LEU A 2 25.57 -0.14 14.93
N LEU A 3 26.30 -0.85 14.05
CA LEU A 3 26.73 -2.24 14.29
C LEU A 3 27.68 -2.37 15.50
N ILE A 4 28.59 -1.41 15.68
CA ILE A 4 29.59 -1.43 16.76
C ILE A 4 28.91 -1.10 18.10
N SER A 5 28.05 -0.09 18.13
CA SER A 5 27.27 0.26 19.32
C SER A 5 26.26 -0.82 19.70
N GLY A 6 25.62 -1.45 18.70
CA GLY A 6 24.72 -2.59 18.90
C GLY A 6 25.44 -3.82 19.45
N ALA A 7 26.66 -4.10 18.99
CA ALA A 7 27.48 -5.18 19.53
C ALA A 7 27.86 -4.96 21.01
N ILE A 8 28.17 -3.72 21.40
CA ILE A 8 28.46 -3.36 22.80
C ILE A 8 27.21 -3.56 23.68
N GLY A 9 26.05 -3.06 23.25
CA GLY A 9 24.79 -3.24 23.97
C GLY A 9 24.38 -4.71 24.09
N GLY A 10 24.48 -5.47 22.99
CA GLY A 10 24.18 -6.90 22.96
C GLY A 10 25.11 -7.72 23.86
N ALA A 11 26.41 -7.40 23.88
CA ALA A 11 27.37 -8.04 24.78
C ALA A 11 27.04 -7.80 26.26
N LEU A 12 26.61 -6.59 26.62
CA LEU A 12 26.19 -6.27 27.98
C LEU A 12 24.91 -7.00 28.39
N ILE A 13 23.92 -7.07 27.49
CA ILE A 13 22.69 -7.86 27.68
C ILE A 13 23.02 -9.34 27.89
N ALA A 14 23.98 -9.88 27.14
CA ALA A 14 24.44 -11.27 27.27
C ALA A 14 25.20 -11.52 28.59
N ILE A 15 26.09 -10.61 29.01
CA ILE A 15 26.86 -10.72 30.26
C ILE A 15 25.94 -10.63 31.49
N LEU A 16 24.91 -9.80 31.42
CA LEU A 16 23.94 -9.61 32.51
C LEU A 16 22.85 -10.69 32.53
N ASP A 17 22.98 -11.75 31.71
CA ASP A 17 22.04 -12.87 31.56
C ASP A 17 20.58 -12.41 31.44
N VAL A 18 20.35 -11.40 30.59
CA VAL A 18 19.00 -10.87 30.38
C VAL A 18 18.20 -11.85 29.54
N ARG A 19 17.12 -12.38 30.14
CA ARG A 19 16.23 -13.34 29.51
C ARG A 19 14.85 -12.74 29.28
N ILE A 20 14.22 -13.23 28.23
CA ILE A 20 12.85 -12.90 27.84
C ILE A 20 11.98 -14.15 28.08
N SER A 21 10.92 -14.00 28.87
CA SER A 21 10.10 -15.15 29.31
C SER A 21 8.98 -15.48 28.34
N THR A 22 8.66 -14.57 27.41
CA THR A 22 7.58 -14.68 26.43
C THR A 22 7.94 -13.85 25.20
N PHE A 23 7.50 -14.27 24.01
CA PHE A 23 7.66 -13.45 22.83
C PHE A 23 6.86 -12.14 23.01
N VAL A 24 7.54 -10.99 22.99
CA VAL A 24 6.92 -9.67 23.07
C VAL A 24 7.49 -8.76 21.99
N PHE A 25 6.61 -7.97 21.35
CA PHE A 25 6.99 -7.04 20.30
C PHE A 25 7.77 -5.85 20.87
N ASN A 26 8.80 -5.37 20.16
CA ASN A 26 9.67 -4.29 20.63
C ASN A 26 8.88 -3.01 20.94
N SER A 27 8.70 -2.71 22.22
CA SER A 27 8.02 -1.51 22.70
C SER A 27 8.51 -1.14 24.10
N ILE A 28 8.42 0.14 24.47
CA ILE A 28 8.78 0.61 25.82
C ILE A 28 8.03 -0.13 26.94
N PHE A 29 6.83 -0.62 26.65
CA PHE A 29 6.00 -1.39 27.58
C PHE A 29 6.51 -2.82 27.82
N THR A 30 7.51 -3.29 27.07
CA THR A 30 8.05 -4.65 27.21
C THR A 30 9.21 -4.77 28.19
N ILE A 31 9.74 -3.65 28.69
CA ILE A 31 10.84 -3.62 29.66
C ILE A 31 10.57 -4.52 30.89
N PRO A 32 9.35 -4.56 31.47
CA PRO A 32 9.06 -5.45 32.60
C PRO A 32 9.12 -6.95 32.28
N ASN A 33 9.10 -7.34 31.01
CA ASN A 33 9.14 -8.74 30.57
C ASN A 33 10.58 -9.29 30.51
N TYR A 34 11.59 -8.43 30.59
CA TYR A 34 12.99 -8.82 30.63
C TYR A 34 13.45 -9.04 32.07
N THR A 35 14.17 -10.13 32.32
CA THR A 35 14.70 -10.46 33.65
C THR A 35 16.21 -10.66 33.58
N PRO A 36 17.02 -9.88 34.32
CA PRO A 36 16.66 -8.69 35.11
C PRO A 36 16.38 -7.47 34.20
N ALA A 37 15.26 -6.77 34.43
CA ALA A 37 14.85 -5.61 33.61
C ALA A 37 15.89 -4.48 33.59
N LEU A 38 16.60 -4.30 34.71
CA LEU A 38 17.65 -3.30 34.82
C LEU A 38 18.83 -3.58 33.88
N GLY A 39 19.16 -4.87 33.65
CA GLY A 39 20.22 -5.25 32.72
C GLY A 39 19.88 -4.92 31.28
N TYR A 40 18.61 -5.06 30.90
CA TYR A 40 18.11 -4.69 29.58
C TYR A 40 18.21 -3.17 29.33
N VAL A 41 17.80 -2.36 30.32
CA VAL A 41 17.86 -0.90 30.25
C VAL A 41 19.30 -0.39 30.15
N ILE A 42 20.22 -0.98 30.92
CA ILE A 42 21.65 -0.65 30.85
C ILE A 42 22.23 -1.00 29.48
N GLY A 43 21.85 -2.16 28.93
CA GLY A 43 22.26 -2.58 27.59
C GLY A 43 21.83 -1.60 26.50
N ILE A 44 20.55 -1.23 26.45
CA ILE A 44 20.03 -0.25 25.48
C ILE A 44 20.70 1.12 25.66
N GLY A 45 20.80 1.58 26.92
CA GLY A 45 21.42 2.86 27.23
C GLY A 45 22.87 2.92 26.75
N SER A 46 23.64 1.86 27.01
CA SER A 46 25.05 1.78 26.58
C SER A 46 25.21 1.85 25.06
N ALA A 47 24.32 1.18 24.30
CA ALA A 47 24.34 1.23 22.84
C ALA A 47 24.03 2.64 22.33
N PHE A 48 23.04 3.32 22.93
CA PHE A 48 22.69 4.69 22.58
C PHE A 48 23.85 5.65 22.82
N PHE A 49 24.42 5.67 24.03
CA PHE A 49 25.53 6.56 24.35
C PHE A 49 26.80 6.25 23.54
N ALA A 50 27.11 4.98 23.30
CA ALA A 50 28.24 4.59 22.44
C ALA A 50 28.03 5.06 20.99
N ALA A 51 26.80 4.93 20.45
CA ALA A 51 26.47 5.44 19.12
C ALA A 51 26.61 6.96 19.05
N THR A 52 26.10 7.70 20.05
CA THR A 52 26.21 9.15 20.13
C THR A 52 27.68 9.60 20.22
N ILE A 53 28.49 8.99 21.08
CA ILE A 53 29.92 9.32 21.22
C ILE A 53 30.67 9.05 19.91
N LEU A 54 30.42 7.90 19.26
CA LEU A 54 31.03 7.57 17.98
C LEU A 54 30.58 8.54 16.87
N ALA A 55 29.31 8.96 16.86
CA ALA A 55 28.80 9.94 15.91
C ALA A 55 29.46 11.32 16.10
N PHE A 56 29.69 11.74 17.35
CA PHE A 56 30.41 12.99 17.65
C PHE A 56 31.89 12.94 17.26
N ILE A 57 32.56 11.80 17.47
CA ILE A 57 34.00 11.65 17.15
C ILE A 57 34.22 11.56 15.64
N PHE A 58 33.37 10.83 14.91
CA PHE A 58 33.62 10.51 13.51
C PHE A 58 32.87 11.40 12.50
N GLY A 59 31.91 12.21 12.97
CA GLY A 59 31.09 13.06 12.10
C GLY A 59 30.16 12.25 11.20
N ILE A 60 28.86 12.55 11.22
CA ILE A 60 27.88 11.80 10.45
C ILE A 60 28.04 12.14 8.96
N LYS A 61 28.67 11.24 8.20
CA LYS A 61 28.51 11.19 6.74
C LYS A 61 27.44 10.14 6.45
N GLU A 62 26.25 10.62 6.14
CA GLU A 62 25.07 9.80 5.84
C GLU A 62 25.32 8.86 4.66
N LYS A 63 25.18 7.56 4.91
CA LYS A 63 24.79 6.57 3.90
C LYS A 63 23.75 5.65 4.53
N GLU A 64 22.64 5.54 3.81
CA GLU A 64 21.39 4.84 4.14
C GLU A 64 21.58 3.41 4.65
N LYS A 65 20.61 2.96 5.48
CA LYS A 65 19.99 1.63 5.45
C LYS A 65 18.73 1.57 6.34
N GLU A 66 17.59 1.33 5.69
CA GLU A 66 16.70 0.16 5.90
C GLU A 66 16.18 -0.13 7.34
N ASN A 67 14.87 0.06 7.57
CA ASN A 67 14.08 -0.43 8.73
C ASN A 67 12.81 -1.10 8.17
N ALA A 68 12.42 -2.35 8.44
CA ALA A 68 12.19 -3.07 9.69
C ALA A 68 10.98 -2.59 10.53
N SER A 69 9.78 -3.05 10.11
CA SER A 69 8.67 -3.67 10.91
C SER A 69 7.79 -2.87 11.92
N ASN A 70 6.50 -2.82 11.54
CA ASN A 70 5.22 -3.14 12.24
C ASN A 70 4.53 -2.28 13.34
N GLU A 71 3.26 -1.96 13.01
CA GLU A 71 1.97 -2.11 13.74
C GLU A 71 1.51 -1.17 14.89
N LYS A 72 0.56 -0.30 14.50
CA LYS A 72 -0.83 0.00 14.99
C LYS A 72 -1.17 0.13 16.49
N ALA A 73 -1.83 1.27 16.85
CA ALA A 73 -3.21 1.34 17.35
C ALA A 73 -3.79 2.79 17.41
N GLN A 74 -5.02 2.92 16.88
CA GLN A 74 -6.12 3.93 16.91
C GLN A 74 -6.26 4.84 18.18
N ASP A 75 -6.93 6.01 18.25
CA ASP A 75 -8.12 6.60 17.59
C ASP A 75 -8.30 8.11 18.01
N ASN A 76 -9.14 8.84 17.26
CA ASN A 76 -9.89 10.09 17.55
C ASN A 76 -9.49 11.46 16.94
N THR A 77 -10.12 11.73 15.78
CA THR A 77 -11.05 12.85 15.48
C THR A 77 -10.56 14.29 15.60
N THR A 78 -10.30 14.97 14.47
CA THR A 78 -11.00 16.20 14.00
C THR A 78 -10.41 16.73 12.69
N THR A 79 -11.26 16.92 11.67
CA THR A 79 -11.08 17.88 10.55
C THR A 79 -11.77 19.22 10.93
N PRO A 80 -11.50 20.39 10.28
CA PRO A 80 -11.06 20.51 8.89
C PRO A 80 -10.01 21.61 8.54
N LYS A 81 -9.36 21.37 7.39
CA LYS A 81 -9.09 22.30 6.26
C LYS A 81 -7.65 22.84 6.06
N LYS A 82 -7.15 22.55 4.85
CA LYS A 82 -6.16 23.24 3.99
C LYS A 82 -4.92 23.84 4.68
N ASP A 83 -3.76 23.24 4.42
CA ASP A 83 -2.74 23.87 3.57
C ASP A 83 -1.68 22.87 3.11
N GLN A 84 -1.15 23.16 1.93
CA GLN A 84 -0.10 22.44 1.26
C GLN A 84 1.19 22.48 2.07
N MET A 85 1.71 21.33 2.52
CA MET A 85 3.15 21.06 2.68
C MET A 85 3.43 19.62 3.13
N VAL A 86 3.23 18.61 2.28
CA VAL A 86 4.05 17.36 2.31
C VAL A 86 4.07 16.70 0.92
N SER A 87 4.55 17.42 -0.11
CA SER A 87 4.48 16.97 -1.52
C SER A 87 5.34 15.75 -1.88
N SER A 88 6.06 15.13 -0.94
CA SER A 88 6.89 13.94 -1.21
C SER A 88 6.43 12.68 -0.49
N ALA A 89 5.50 12.80 0.47
CA ALA A 89 4.99 11.68 1.25
C ALA A 89 3.55 11.28 0.85
N VAL A 90 2.88 12.07 0.01
CA VAL A 90 1.49 11.82 -0.37
C VAL A 90 1.41 11.73 -1.89
N VAL A 91 0.84 10.64 -2.39
CA VAL A 91 0.63 10.38 -3.82
C VAL A 91 -0.85 10.26 -4.11
N GLU A 92 -1.31 11.00 -5.11
CA GLU A 92 -2.70 10.98 -5.54
C GLU A 92 -2.89 9.98 -6.68
N ILE A 93 -3.91 9.14 -6.55
CA ILE A 93 -4.31 8.17 -7.57
C ILE A 93 -5.63 8.61 -8.16
N PHE A 94 -5.69 8.58 -9.49
CA PHE A 94 -6.83 9.02 -10.26
C PHE A 94 -7.68 7.86 -10.74
N SER A 95 -8.95 8.12 -11.02
CA SER A 95 -9.88 7.09 -11.41
C SER A 95 -9.58 6.56 -12.79
N PRO A 96 -9.49 5.23 -12.97
CA PRO A 96 -9.37 4.64 -14.30
C PRO A 96 -10.71 4.59 -15.03
N LEU A 97 -11.83 4.80 -14.34
CA LEU A 97 -13.19 4.56 -14.84
C LEU A 97 -14.13 5.70 -14.46
N LYS A 98 -15.16 5.91 -15.27
CA LYS A 98 -16.29 6.77 -14.92
C LYS A 98 -17.42 5.93 -14.32
N GLY A 99 -17.85 6.24 -13.10
CA GLY A 99 -18.85 5.43 -12.42
C GLY A 99 -19.25 5.88 -11.03
N GLU A 100 -20.02 5.03 -10.36
CA GLU A 100 -20.35 5.16 -8.94
C GLU A 100 -19.26 4.46 -8.11
N VAL A 101 -18.79 5.13 -7.05
CA VAL A 101 -17.78 4.60 -6.13
C VAL A 101 -18.47 3.75 -5.07
N VAL A 102 -18.00 2.52 -4.94
CA VAL A 102 -18.49 1.53 -3.98
C VAL A 102 -17.36 1.18 -3.03
N PRO A 103 -17.56 1.25 -1.69
CA PRO A 103 -16.59 0.77 -0.73
C PRO A 103 -16.30 -0.72 -0.93
N LEU A 104 -15.03 -1.13 -0.81
CA LEU A 104 -14.66 -2.54 -0.98
C LEU A 104 -15.43 -3.44 -0.01
N GLU A 105 -15.68 -3.00 1.22
CA GLU A 105 -16.37 -3.81 2.23
C GLU A 105 -17.84 -4.13 1.87
N LYS A 106 -18.42 -3.39 0.92
CA LYS A 106 -19.79 -3.60 0.45
C LYS A 106 -19.87 -4.48 -0.81
N MET A 107 -18.74 -4.96 -1.31
CA MET A 107 -18.70 -5.79 -2.50
C MET A 107 -19.04 -7.25 -2.16
N ASP A 108 -19.74 -7.93 -3.09
CA ASP A 108 -20.20 -9.32 -2.93
C ASP A 108 -19.09 -10.38 -3.08
N ASP A 109 -17.81 -9.98 -3.13
CA ASP A 109 -16.66 -10.87 -3.28
C ASP A 109 -15.71 -10.77 -2.07
N PRO A 110 -15.58 -11.83 -1.27
CA PRO A 110 -14.67 -11.87 -0.11
C PRO A 110 -13.20 -11.59 -0.45
N VAL A 111 -12.74 -11.89 -1.67
CA VAL A 111 -11.36 -11.64 -2.07
C VAL A 111 -11.02 -10.16 -2.02
N PHE A 112 -12.01 -9.31 -2.32
CA PHE A 112 -11.86 -7.86 -2.33
C PHE A 112 -12.40 -7.21 -1.06
N SER A 113 -13.56 -7.65 -0.54
CA SER A 113 -14.20 -7.03 0.62
C SER A 113 -13.47 -7.25 1.93
N THR A 114 -12.63 -8.28 2.03
CA THR A 114 -11.76 -8.51 3.20
C THR A 114 -10.49 -7.65 3.17
N GLY A 115 -10.18 -7.00 2.04
CA GLY A 115 -8.93 -6.27 1.84
C GLY A 115 -7.70 -7.15 1.66
N ALA A 116 -7.87 -8.48 1.48
CA ALA A 116 -6.75 -9.42 1.33
C ALA A 116 -5.85 -9.11 0.12
N MET A 117 -6.42 -8.52 -0.93
CA MET A 117 -5.69 -8.09 -2.14
C MET A 117 -5.10 -6.68 -2.05
N GLY A 118 -5.32 -5.98 -0.93
CA GLY A 118 -4.93 -4.59 -0.72
C GLY A 118 -6.12 -3.66 -0.44
N LYS A 119 -5.81 -2.39 -0.17
CA LYS A 119 -6.79 -1.31 0.00
C LYS A 119 -7.11 -0.68 -1.36
N GLY A 120 -8.32 -0.15 -1.49
CA GLY A 120 -8.79 0.45 -2.73
C GLY A 120 -10.26 0.80 -2.68
N ILE A 121 -10.88 0.89 -3.86
CA ILE A 121 -12.31 1.12 -4.03
C ILE A 121 -12.86 0.23 -5.15
N GLY A 122 -14.15 -0.07 -5.10
CA GLY A 122 -14.90 -0.57 -6.24
C GLY A 122 -15.48 0.60 -7.04
N ILE A 123 -15.60 0.43 -8.36
CA ILE A 123 -16.29 1.38 -9.23
C ILE A 123 -17.33 0.63 -10.04
N GLU A 124 -18.60 0.99 -9.96
CA GLU A 124 -19.64 0.52 -10.87
C GLU A 124 -19.60 1.39 -12.14
N PRO A 125 -19.10 0.86 -13.28
CA PRO A 125 -18.80 1.67 -14.44
C PRO A 125 -20.08 2.07 -15.20
N THR A 126 -20.13 3.34 -15.61
CA THR A 126 -21.17 3.85 -16.53
C THR A 126 -20.79 3.68 -17.99
N GLU A 127 -19.49 3.54 -18.28
CA GLU A 127 -18.94 3.32 -19.60
C GLU A 127 -17.86 2.24 -19.58
N GLY A 128 -17.69 1.55 -20.70
CA GLY A 128 -16.81 0.40 -20.82
C GLY A 128 -15.38 0.75 -21.23
N ILE A 129 -14.76 1.74 -20.60
CA ILE A 129 -13.40 2.18 -20.96
C ILE A 129 -12.56 2.36 -19.70
N VAL A 130 -11.46 1.62 -19.62
CA VAL A 130 -10.43 1.73 -18.57
C VAL A 130 -9.29 2.59 -19.08
N PHE A 131 -8.95 3.62 -18.31
CA PHE A 131 -7.82 4.52 -18.54
C PHE A 131 -6.70 4.31 -17.52
N SER A 132 -5.49 4.71 -17.86
CA SER A 132 -4.38 4.68 -16.91
C SER A 132 -4.58 5.74 -15.81
N PRO A 133 -4.50 5.37 -14.52
CA PRO A 133 -4.64 6.29 -13.41
C PRO A 133 -3.42 7.19 -13.20
N PHE A 134 -2.25 6.80 -13.72
CA PHE A 134 -0.98 7.51 -13.58
C PHE A 134 -0.01 7.20 -14.74
N ASP A 135 1.15 7.86 -14.71
CA ASP A 135 2.29 7.52 -15.56
C ASP A 135 3.03 6.31 -14.97
N GLY A 136 3.41 5.36 -15.82
CA GLY A 136 4.11 4.15 -15.39
C GLY A 136 4.13 3.05 -16.45
N LYS A 137 4.00 1.80 -16.01
CA LYS A 137 4.16 0.62 -16.86
C LYS A 137 3.10 -0.44 -16.58
N VAL A 138 2.64 -1.12 -17.63
CA VAL A 138 1.83 -2.33 -17.51
C VAL A 138 2.71 -3.47 -17.05
N VAL A 139 2.51 -3.93 -15.81
CA VAL A 139 3.28 -5.06 -15.25
C VAL A 139 2.69 -6.41 -15.66
N ASP A 140 1.36 -6.50 -15.71
CA ASP A 140 0.68 -7.71 -16.13
C ASP A 140 -0.63 -7.39 -16.86
N LEU A 141 -0.92 -8.16 -17.89
CA LEU A 141 -2.21 -8.13 -18.59
C LEU A 141 -2.72 -9.56 -18.65
N PHE A 142 -3.81 -9.82 -17.93
CA PHE A 142 -4.32 -11.17 -17.81
C PHE A 142 -4.78 -11.70 -19.17
N ARG A 143 -4.63 -13.01 -19.40
CA ARG A 143 -4.95 -13.65 -20.70
C ARG A 143 -6.37 -13.38 -21.20
N THR A 144 -7.32 -13.27 -20.28
CA THR A 144 -8.73 -12.97 -20.55
C THR A 144 -9.04 -11.47 -20.57
N LYS A 145 -8.03 -10.59 -20.42
CA LYS A 145 -8.10 -9.12 -20.51
C LYS A 145 -9.04 -8.41 -19.52
N HIS A 146 -9.68 -9.18 -18.64
CA HIS A 146 -10.54 -8.67 -17.56
C HIS A 146 -9.79 -7.93 -16.45
N ALA A 147 -8.48 -8.14 -16.32
CA ALA A 147 -7.69 -7.52 -15.27
C ALA A 147 -6.35 -7.02 -15.83
N ILE A 148 -5.89 -5.90 -15.27
CA ILE A 148 -4.61 -5.28 -15.63
C ILE A 148 -3.90 -4.80 -14.36
N GLY A 149 -2.62 -5.15 -14.28
CA GLY A 149 -1.70 -4.66 -13.25
C GLY A 149 -0.84 -3.54 -13.81
N LEU A 150 -0.75 -2.43 -13.09
CA LEU A 150 0.05 -1.26 -13.43
C LEU A 150 1.03 -0.96 -12.29
N ALA A 151 2.24 -0.56 -12.60
CA ALA A 151 3.18 0.00 -11.63
C ALA A 151 3.48 1.45 -12.01
N SER A 152 3.35 2.37 -11.05
CA SER A 152 3.73 3.77 -11.25
C SER A 152 5.25 3.93 -11.20
N ASP A 153 5.75 5.04 -11.75
CA ASP A 153 7.17 5.42 -11.62
C ASP A 153 7.59 5.66 -10.16
N GLU A 154 6.60 5.84 -9.27
CA GLU A 154 6.80 5.99 -7.82
C GLU A 154 6.69 4.67 -7.04
N GLY A 155 6.53 3.54 -7.73
CA GLY A 155 6.50 2.19 -7.14
C GLY A 155 5.12 1.72 -6.67
N ILE A 156 4.04 2.44 -6.98
CA ILE A 156 2.68 2.06 -6.60
C ILE A 156 2.14 1.03 -7.58
N GLU A 157 1.79 -0.15 -7.08
CA GLU A 157 1.20 -1.22 -7.86
C GLU A 157 -0.33 -1.18 -7.75
N ILE A 158 -1.00 -0.97 -8.88
CA ILE A 158 -2.46 -0.98 -8.99
C ILE A 158 -2.94 -2.18 -9.76
N LEU A 159 -3.90 -2.91 -9.19
CA LEU A 159 -4.70 -3.90 -9.87
C LEU A 159 -6.07 -3.29 -10.20
N ILE A 160 -6.42 -3.29 -11.49
CA ILE A 160 -7.77 -2.97 -11.97
C ILE A 160 -8.40 -4.29 -12.43
N HIS A 161 -9.43 -4.75 -11.75
CA HIS A 161 -10.12 -6.01 -12.04
C HIS A 161 -11.55 -5.74 -12.53
N ILE A 162 -11.81 -5.84 -13.83
CA ILE A 162 -13.08 -5.47 -14.43
C ILE A 162 -14.15 -6.53 -14.13
N GLY A 163 -15.12 -6.18 -13.29
CA GLY A 163 -16.21 -7.07 -12.88
C GLY A 163 -15.79 -8.17 -11.90
N ILE A 164 -16.77 -8.90 -11.38
CA ILE A 164 -16.56 -10.03 -10.47
C ILE A 164 -16.72 -11.33 -11.25
N ASP A 165 -15.79 -12.28 -11.06
CA ASP A 165 -15.79 -13.60 -11.71
C ASP A 165 -15.72 -13.58 -13.25
N THR A 166 -15.42 -12.43 -13.85
CA THR A 166 -15.41 -12.19 -15.31
C THR A 166 -14.32 -12.97 -16.05
N VAL A 167 -13.35 -13.55 -15.36
CA VAL A 167 -12.42 -14.54 -15.92
C VAL A 167 -13.15 -15.70 -16.63
N LYS A 168 -14.35 -16.06 -16.16
CA LYS A 168 -15.21 -17.11 -16.72
C LYS A 168 -15.73 -16.78 -18.13
N LEU A 169 -15.71 -15.50 -18.52
CA LEU A 169 -16.08 -15.03 -19.87
C LEU A 169 -15.00 -15.35 -20.92
N LYS A 170 -13.82 -15.81 -20.50
CA LYS A 170 -12.73 -16.26 -21.38
C LYS A 170 -12.31 -15.20 -22.42
N GLY A 171 -12.32 -13.92 -22.03
CA GLY A 171 -11.95 -12.80 -22.89
C GLY A 171 -13.03 -12.30 -23.83
N LYS A 172 -14.25 -12.84 -23.78
CA LYS A 172 -15.40 -12.21 -24.44
C LYS A 172 -15.71 -10.87 -23.79
N TYR A 173 -16.15 -9.91 -24.59
CA TYR A 173 -16.51 -8.55 -24.17
C TYR A 173 -15.32 -7.68 -23.73
N PHE A 174 -14.07 -8.12 -23.92
CA PHE A 174 -12.88 -7.33 -23.56
C PHE A 174 -11.96 -7.15 -24.77
N GLU A 175 -11.48 -5.93 -24.95
CA GLU A 175 -10.48 -5.55 -25.94
C GLU A 175 -9.38 -4.75 -25.25
N ALA A 176 -8.13 -5.22 -25.36
CA ALA A 176 -6.98 -4.56 -24.77
C ALA A 176 -6.29 -3.70 -25.83
N HIS A 177 -5.90 -2.49 -25.45
CA HIS A 177 -5.20 -1.50 -26.28
C HIS A 177 -3.70 -1.42 -25.96
N VAL A 178 -3.26 -2.17 -24.95
CA VAL A 178 -1.89 -2.23 -24.46
C VAL A 178 -1.45 -3.68 -24.28
N GLU A 179 -0.15 -3.87 -24.13
CA GLU A 179 0.47 -5.18 -23.86
C GLU A 179 1.30 -5.11 -22.58
N SER A 180 1.56 -6.27 -21.97
CA SER A 180 2.45 -6.35 -20.80
C SER A 180 3.83 -5.83 -21.15
N GLY A 181 4.38 -4.99 -20.27
CA GLY A 181 5.65 -4.31 -20.49
C GLY A 181 5.53 -2.94 -21.17
N ALA A 182 4.36 -2.54 -21.66
CA ALA A 182 4.16 -1.23 -22.27
C ALA A 182 4.25 -0.11 -21.23
N VAL A 183 4.86 1.02 -21.63
CA VAL A 183 4.84 2.27 -20.86
C VAL A 183 3.54 3.00 -21.16
N VAL A 184 2.88 3.51 -20.14
CA VAL A 184 1.58 4.20 -20.23
C VAL A 184 1.66 5.54 -19.53
N LYS A 185 0.90 6.51 -20.04
CA LYS A 185 0.69 7.81 -19.41
C LYS A 185 -0.70 7.90 -18.81
N LYS A 186 -0.87 8.76 -17.81
CA LYS A 186 -2.17 9.07 -17.22
C LYS A 186 -3.17 9.45 -18.33
N GLY A 187 -4.31 8.77 -18.34
CA GLY A 187 -5.37 8.98 -19.33
C GLY A 187 -5.21 8.16 -20.63
N ASP A 188 -4.16 7.35 -20.78
CA ASP A 188 -4.07 6.42 -21.90
C ASP A 188 -5.13 5.32 -21.79
N LYS A 189 -5.69 4.89 -22.92
CA LYS A 189 -6.67 3.79 -22.97
C LYS A 189 -5.97 2.46 -22.77
N LEU A 190 -6.45 1.68 -21.80
CA LEU A 190 -5.87 0.38 -21.46
C LEU A 190 -6.73 -0.77 -22.00
N VAL A 191 -8.00 -0.79 -21.60
CA VAL A 191 -8.95 -1.85 -21.94
C VAL A 191 -10.31 -1.24 -22.22
N THR A 192 -10.98 -1.68 -23.28
CA THR A 192 -12.39 -1.42 -23.53
C THR A 192 -13.20 -2.68 -23.33
N PHE A 193 -14.41 -2.54 -22.82
CA PHE A 193 -15.28 -3.67 -22.55
C PHE A 193 -16.76 -3.37 -22.77
N ASP A 194 -17.56 -4.40 -23.00
CA ASP A 194 -19.00 -4.26 -23.18
C ASP A 194 -19.73 -4.47 -21.84
N VAL A 195 -20.08 -3.35 -21.19
CA VAL A 195 -20.81 -3.33 -19.92
C VAL A 195 -22.12 -4.11 -20.01
N GLN A 196 -22.88 -3.93 -21.09
CA GLN A 196 -24.18 -4.58 -21.24
C GLN A 196 -24.01 -6.06 -21.52
N GLY A 197 -23.07 -6.43 -22.40
CA GLY A 197 -22.76 -7.83 -22.70
C GLY A 197 -22.31 -8.63 -21.47
N ILE A 198 -21.56 -8.01 -20.55
CA ILE A 198 -21.16 -8.63 -19.27
C ILE A 198 -22.38 -8.82 -18.35
N LYS A 199 -23.24 -7.80 -18.24
CA LYS A 199 -24.48 -7.87 -17.44
C LYS A 199 -25.46 -8.92 -17.98
N ASP A 200 -25.64 -8.98 -19.29
CA ASP A 200 -26.51 -9.94 -19.98
C ASP A 200 -25.99 -11.39 -19.82
N ALA A 201 -24.67 -11.56 -19.69
CA ALA A 201 -24.04 -12.84 -19.36
C ALA A 201 -24.18 -13.24 -17.88
N GLY A 202 -24.79 -12.39 -17.03
CA GLY A 202 -25.06 -12.66 -15.63
C GLY A 202 -23.91 -12.32 -14.67
N PHE A 203 -22.95 -11.51 -15.09
CA PHE A 203 -21.80 -11.11 -14.28
C PHE A 203 -21.93 -9.66 -13.79
N GLN A 204 -21.35 -9.38 -12.61
CA GLN A 204 -21.28 -8.02 -12.09
C GLN A 204 -20.17 -7.24 -12.81
N THR A 205 -20.41 -5.95 -13.07
CA THR A 205 -19.44 -5.05 -13.72
C THR A 205 -18.67 -4.18 -12.73
N VAL A 206 -19.03 -4.23 -11.45
CA VAL A 206 -18.30 -3.52 -10.40
C VAL A 206 -16.83 -3.91 -10.47
N THR A 207 -15.98 -2.90 -10.61
CA THR A 207 -14.57 -3.04 -10.93
C THR A 207 -13.73 -2.60 -9.74
N PRO A 208 -13.14 -3.55 -8.99
CA PRO A 208 -12.13 -3.21 -7.99
C PRO A 208 -10.91 -2.51 -8.61
N VAL A 209 -10.51 -1.41 -7.96
CA VAL A 209 -9.26 -0.67 -8.20
C VAL A 209 -8.49 -0.67 -6.90
N ILE A 210 -7.40 -1.44 -6.85
CA ILE A 210 -6.74 -1.83 -5.59
C ILE A 210 -5.26 -1.50 -5.68
N ILE A 211 -4.71 -0.95 -4.59
CA ILE A 211 -3.27 -0.84 -4.40
C ILE A 211 -2.74 -2.19 -3.91
N ALA A 212 -2.16 -2.99 -4.80
CA ALA A 212 -1.74 -4.36 -4.50
C ALA A 212 -0.63 -4.41 -3.44
N ASN A 213 0.30 -3.46 -3.48
CA ASN A 213 1.38 -3.32 -2.51
C ASN A 213 1.04 -2.35 -1.36
N THR A 214 -0.22 -2.37 -0.88
CA THR A 214 -0.68 -1.50 0.23
C THR A 214 0.23 -1.57 1.46
N SER A 215 0.84 -2.74 1.75
CA SER A 215 1.72 -2.95 2.90
C SER A 215 3.01 -2.14 2.86
N ASP A 216 3.40 -1.62 1.69
CA ASP A 216 4.59 -0.79 1.51
C ASP A 216 4.34 0.68 1.92
N TYR A 217 3.08 1.03 2.23
CA TYR A 217 2.65 2.39 2.52
C TYR A 217 2.06 2.51 3.92
N LEU A 218 2.16 3.70 4.51
CA LEU A 218 1.59 4.00 5.83
C LEU A 218 0.06 3.89 5.81
N ASP A 219 -0.58 4.49 4.79
CA ASP A 219 -2.02 4.39 4.62
C ASP A 219 -2.45 4.60 3.16
N VAL A 220 -3.64 4.10 2.84
CA VAL A 220 -4.33 4.32 1.57
C VAL A 220 -5.75 4.76 1.91
N LEU A 221 -6.06 6.01 1.61
CA LEU A 221 -7.33 6.64 1.98
C LEU A 221 -8.19 6.81 0.72
N PRO A 222 -9.43 6.29 0.69
CA PRO A 222 -10.38 6.58 -0.37
C PRO A 222 -10.84 8.05 -0.29
N ALA A 223 -11.07 8.66 -1.45
CA ALA A 223 -11.69 9.97 -1.54
C ALA A 223 -13.19 9.90 -1.17
N ASP A 224 -13.72 10.95 -0.54
CA ASP A 224 -15.12 11.02 -0.07
C ASP A 224 -16.18 11.12 -1.20
N SER A 225 -15.81 10.88 -2.45
CA SER A 225 -16.73 11.02 -3.59
C SER A 225 -17.54 9.76 -3.83
N LYS A 226 -18.86 9.92 -4.04
CA LYS A 226 -19.77 8.83 -4.45
C LYS A 226 -19.77 8.57 -5.96
N GLN A 227 -19.30 9.53 -6.74
CA GLN A 227 -19.21 9.42 -8.19
C GLN A 227 -17.83 9.88 -8.65
N THR A 228 -17.36 9.30 -9.73
CA THR A 228 -16.04 9.63 -10.28
C THR A 228 -16.10 9.63 -11.80
N ASN A 229 -15.42 10.59 -12.43
CA ASN A 229 -15.06 10.51 -13.84
C ASN A 229 -13.64 9.97 -13.99
N ALA A 230 -13.33 9.44 -15.17
CA ALA A 230 -11.96 9.08 -15.50
C ALA A 230 -11.04 10.30 -15.30
N GLY A 231 -9.99 10.14 -14.50
CA GLY A 231 -9.05 11.20 -14.14
C GLY A 231 -9.36 12.00 -12.88
N ASP A 232 -10.52 11.80 -12.22
CA ASP A 232 -10.80 12.38 -10.90
C ASP A 232 -10.01 11.65 -9.81
N GLN A 233 -9.59 12.33 -8.75
CA GLN A 233 -8.87 11.70 -7.64
C GLN A 233 -9.79 10.73 -6.86
N ILE A 234 -9.31 9.51 -6.62
CA ILE A 234 -10.08 8.46 -5.93
C ILE A 234 -9.36 7.87 -4.72
N LEU A 235 -8.03 7.88 -4.69
CA LEU A 235 -7.25 7.36 -3.58
C LEU A 235 -6.08 8.30 -3.30
N THR A 236 -5.71 8.36 -2.04
CA THR A 236 -4.52 9.07 -1.55
C THR A 236 -3.65 8.07 -0.82
N VAL A 237 -2.44 7.86 -1.34
CA VAL A 237 -1.45 6.95 -0.76
C VAL A 237 -0.46 7.77 0.05
N ILE A 238 -0.23 7.35 1.30
CA ILE A 238 0.71 7.99 2.23
C ILE A 238 1.93 7.07 2.37
N LYS A 239 3.09 7.55 1.94
CA LYS A 239 4.40 6.87 2.04
C LYS A 239 4.96 6.97 3.46
#